data_AF-A0A958DH80-F1
#
_entry.id   AF-A0A958DH80-F1
#
_cell.length_a   1.000
_cell.length_b   1.000
_cell.length_c   1.000
_cell.angle_alpha   90.00
_cell.angle_beta   90.00
_cell.angle_gamma   90.00
#
_symmetry.space_group_name_H-M   'P 1'
#
loop_
_entity.id
_entity.type
_entity.pdbx_description
1 polymer ?
#
loop_
_entity_poly.entity_id
_entity_poly.type
_entity_poly.pdbx_seq_one_letter_code
_entity_poly.pdbx_strand_id
1 'polypeptide(L)'
;MPDAFDCPEIRYIDAFPFEQDGEKYIYIRDPLEIASAPLVMTPLEFYVITHFDGVHTVADIQEKFARQFGALLITEERIREIARTLDAHYYLATENYHAHAEQVMEAF
;
A
#
# COMPACT_ATOMS: atom_id res chain seq x y z
N MET A 1 13.47 -15.19 -8.04
CA MET A 1 13.58 -14.02 -7.15
C MET A 1 12.51 -14.17 -6.08
N PRO A 2 12.73 -13.71 -4.84
CA PRO A 2 11.62 -13.58 -3.90
C PRO A 2 10.51 -12.75 -4.55
N ASP A 3 9.26 -12.97 -4.15
CA ASP A 3 8.15 -12.17 -4.66
C ASP A 3 8.42 -10.69 -4.27
N ALA A 4 8.26 -9.74 -5.19
CA ALA A 4 8.46 -8.31 -4.89
C ALA A 4 7.52 -7.83 -3.78
N PHE A 5 6.48 -8.61 -3.49
CA PHE A 5 5.52 -8.37 -2.42
C PHE A 5 5.87 -9.03 -1.09
N ASP A 6 7.00 -9.76 -0.97
CA ASP A 6 7.44 -10.35 0.29
C ASP A 6 7.91 -9.28 1.30
N CYS A 7 8.59 -8.23 0.81
CA CYS A 7 8.96 -7.03 1.58
C CYS A 7 8.52 -5.77 0.80
N PRO A 8 7.21 -5.42 0.82
CA PRO A 8 6.70 -4.33 0.00
C PRO A 8 7.23 -2.97 0.46
N GLU A 9 7.46 -2.05 -0.47
CA GLU A 9 7.90 -0.67 -0.21
C GLU A 9 6.94 0.31 -0.86
N ILE A 10 6.24 1.11 -0.05
CA ILE A 10 5.34 2.16 -0.56
C ILE A 10 6.13 3.45 -0.79
N ARG A 11 5.83 4.13 -1.91
CA ARG A 11 6.38 5.46 -2.17
C ARG A 11 5.73 6.51 -1.26
N TYR A 12 6.23 7.75 -1.35
CA TYR A 12 5.61 8.87 -0.67
C TYR A 12 4.16 9.08 -1.14
N ILE A 13 3.24 9.17 -0.19
CA ILE A 13 1.81 9.40 -0.43
C ILE A 13 1.29 10.53 0.46
N ASP A 14 0.27 11.24 -0.01
CA ASP A 14 -0.60 12.02 0.87
C ASP A 14 -1.74 11.12 1.36
N ALA A 15 -2.10 11.24 2.65
CA ALA A 15 -3.20 10.50 3.25
C ALA A 15 -4.15 11.44 4.02
N PHE A 16 -5.45 11.31 3.75
CA PHE A 16 -6.50 12.16 4.31
C PHE A 16 -7.60 11.31 4.93
N PRO A 17 -7.81 11.35 6.26
CA PRO A 17 -8.91 10.64 6.88
C PRO A 17 -10.25 11.34 6.57
N PHE A 18 -11.29 10.54 6.32
CA PHE A 18 -12.65 11.02 6.15
C PHE A 18 -13.67 10.01 6.70
N GLU A 19 -14.93 10.45 6.81
CA GLU A 19 -16.04 9.62 7.26
C GLU A 19 -17.11 9.59 6.18
N GLN A 20 -17.65 8.39 5.91
CA GLN A 20 -18.76 8.17 4.99
C GLN A 20 -19.71 7.14 5.62
N ASP A 21 -21.00 7.48 5.69
CA ASP A 21 -22.03 6.62 6.29
C ASP A 21 -21.73 6.14 7.72
N GLY A 22 -21.01 6.96 8.50
CA GLY A 22 -20.60 6.63 9.88
C GLY A 22 -19.36 5.73 9.96
N GLU A 23 -18.79 5.34 8.82
CA GLU A 23 -17.57 4.54 8.74
C GLU A 23 -16.37 5.41 8.37
N LYS A 24 -15.21 5.09 8.96
CA LYS A 24 -13.96 5.83 8.74
C LYS A 24 -13.18 5.21 7.59
N TYR A 25 -12.65 6.08 6.74
CA TYR A 25 -11.83 5.72 5.60
C TYR A 25 -10.62 6.65 5.52
N ILE A 26 -9.59 6.20 4.80
CA ILE A 26 -8.41 6.98 4.45
C ILE A 26 -8.36 7.08 2.92
N TYR A 27 -8.40 8.32 2.43
CA TYR A 27 -8.16 8.63 1.04
C TYR A 27 -6.65 8.86 0.84
N ILE A 28 -6.03 8.09 -0.05
CA ILE A 28 -4.61 8.23 -0.39
C ILE A 28 -4.44 8.69 -1.84
N ARG A 29 -3.41 9.50 -2.09
CA ARG A 29 -3.01 9.91 -3.43
C ARG A 29 -1.50 10.01 -3.56
N ASP A 30 -1.01 9.84 -4.78
CA ASP A 30 0.37 10.15 -5.13
C ASP A 30 0.51 11.66 -5.44
N PRO A 31 1.28 12.41 -4.64
CA PRO A 31 1.51 13.84 -4.90
C PRO A 31 2.31 14.12 -6.18
N LEU A 32 2.99 13.11 -6.74
CA LEU A 32 3.69 13.20 -8.01
C LEU A 32 2.78 12.88 -9.22
N GLU A 33 1.52 12.50 -8.98
CA GLU A 33 0.55 12.12 -10.01
C GLU A 33 1.05 11.01 -10.97
N ILE A 34 1.94 10.14 -10.50
CA ILE A 34 2.42 8.97 -11.25
C ILE A 34 1.48 7.78 -11.04
N ALA A 35 0.90 7.66 -9.84
CA ALA A 35 -0.13 6.65 -9.58
C ALA A 35 -1.34 6.85 -10.50
N SER A 36 -1.92 5.75 -10.98
CA SER A 36 -2.98 5.80 -12.00
C SER A 36 -4.30 6.39 -11.49
N ALA A 37 -4.56 6.29 -10.18
CA ALA A 37 -5.72 6.87 -9.53
C ALA A 37 -5.49 6.99 -8.00
N PRO A 38 -6.18 7.91 -7.32
CA PRO A 38 -6.28 7.87 -5.87
C PRO A 38 -7.01 6.61 -5.39
N LEU A 39 -6.70 6.16 -4.17
CA LEU A 39 -7.31 4.99 -3.55
C LEU A 39 -7.99 5.34 -2.24
N VAL A 40 -9.01 4.57 -1.89
CA VAL A 40 -9.69 4.63 -0.60
C VAL A 40 -9.48 3.30 0.11
N MET A 41 -9.12 3.36 1.38
CA MET A 41 -8.89 2.18 2.21
C MET A 41 -9.39 2.36 3.63
N THR A 42 -9.59 1.24 4.31
CA THR A 42 -9.96 1.23 5.72
C THR A 42 -8.76 1.62 6.60
N PRO A 43 -8.97 2.08 7.85
CA PRO A 43 -7.89 2.32 8.81
C PRO A 43 -7.02 1.08 9.09
N LEU A 44 -7.59 -0.12 8.98
CA LEU A 44 -6.85 -1.38 9.17
C LEU A 44 -5.90 -1.64 7.99
N GLU A 45 -6.37 -1.45 6.76
CA GLU A 45 -5.52 -1.52 5.57
C GLU A 45 -4.47 -0.41 5.59
N PHE A 46 -4.84 0.80 6.03
CA PHE A 46 -3.89 1.89 6.17
C PHE A 46 -2.75 1.55 7.14
N TYR A 47 -3.08 0.92 8.29
CA TYR A 47 -2.07 0.43 9.22
C TYR A 47 -1.13 -0.61 8.59
N VAL A 48 -1.65 -1.51 7.74
CA VAL A 48 -0.81 -2.48 7.04
C VAL A 48 0.22 -1.76 6.15
N ILE A 49 -0.22 -0.79 5.35
CA ILE A 49 0.66 -0.11 4.40
C ILE A 49 1.67 0.81 5.08
N THR A 50 1.43 1.27 6.31
CA THR A 50 2.45 2.04 7.06
C THR A 50 3.69 1.20 7.42
N HIS A 51 3.64 -0.12 7.21
CA HIS A 51 4.76 -1.04 7.39
C HIS A 51 5.37 -1.51 6.07
N PHE A 52 4.91 -0.98 4.93
CA PHE A 52 5.47 -1.28 3.62
C PHE A 52 6.72 -0.41 3.40
N ASP A 53 7.82 -0.76 4.05
CA ASP A 53 9.07 0.01 4.06
C ASP A 53 10.23 -0.68 3.35
N GLY A 54 9.96 -1.76 2.59
CA GLY A 54 10.97 -2.56 1.91
C GLY A 54 11.80 -3.46 2.82
N VAL A 55 11.56 -3.42 4.14
CA VAL A 55 12.33 -4.17 5.14
C VAL A 55 11.46 -5.23 5.81
N HIS A 56 10.25 -4.88 6.22
CA HIS A 56 9.37 -5.83 6.90
C HIS A 56 8.80 -6.86 5.94
N THR A 57 8.91 -8.14 6.31
CA THR A 57 8.28 -9.21 5.55
C THR A 57 6.78 -9.23 5.78
N VAL A 58 6.02 -9.86 4.88
CA VAL A 58 4.58 -10.12 5.07
C VAL A 58 4.28 -10.80 6.42
N ALA A 59 5.14 -11.72 6.86
CA ALA A 59 5.00 -12.38 8.15
C ALA A 59 5.24 -11.41 9.33
N ASP A 60 6.24 -10.53 9.24
CA ASP A 60 6.50 -9.50 10.26
C ASP A 60 5.31 -8.54 10.38
N ILE A 61 4.74 -8.13 9.24
CA ILE A 61 3.59 -7.23 9.19
C ILE A 61 2.35 -7.90 9.80
N GLN A 62 2.12 -9.18 9.49
CA GLN A 62 1.05 -9.96 10.12
C GLN A 62 1.20 -10.01 11.64
N GLU A 63 2.42 -10.27 12.13
CA GLU A 63 2.69 -10.30 13.57
C GLU A 63 2.43 -8.95 14.25
N LYS A 64 2.88 -7.85 13.63
CA LYS A 64 2.62 -6.49 14.13
C LYS A 64 1.12 -6.18 14.17
N PHE A 65 0.39 -6.55 13.13
CA PHE A 65 -1.06 -6.38 13.08
C PHE A 65 -1.75 -7.13 14.23
N ALA A 66 -1.40 -8.39 14.44
CA ALA A 66 -1.95 -9.19 15.54
C ALA A 66 -1.61 -8.59 16.92
N ARG A 67 -0.39 -8.08 17.12
CA ARG A 67 0.01 -7.41 18.35
C ARG A 67 -0.76 -6.10 18.59
N GLN A 68 -1.07 -5.35 17.54
CA GLN A 68 -1.78 -4.07 17.62
C GLN A 68 -3.29 -4.25 17.85
N PHE A 69 -3.91 -5.22 17.18
CA PHE A 69 -5.36 -5.36 17.13
C PHE A 69 -5.91 -6.61 17.85
N GLY A 70 -5.04 -7.43 18.44
CA GLY A 70 -5.38 -8.55 19.30
C GLY A 70 -6.17 -9.63 18.58
N ALA A 71 -7.50 -9.66 18.80
CA ALA A 71 -8.39 -10.68 18.27
C ALA A 71 -8.67 -10.56 16.76
N LEU A 72 -8.32 -9.42 16.14
CA LEU A 72 -8.42 -9.25 14.69
C LEU A 72 -7.24 -9.95 14.02
N LEU A 73 -7.57 -10.91 13.15
CA LEU A 73 -6.60 -11.64 12.34
C LEU A 73 -6.62 -11.09 10.92
N ILE A 74 -5.42 -10.84 10.38
CA ILE A 74 -5.20 -10.63 8.96
C ILE A 74 -4.40 -11.81 8.43
N THR A 75 -4.74 -12.31 7.25
CA THR A 75 -3.96 -13.37 6.59
C THR A 75 -2.80 -12.76 5.84
N GLU A 76 -1.70 -13.51 5.70
CA GLU A 76 -0.60 -13.08 4.82
C GLU A 76 -1.07 -12.82 3.38
N GLU A 77 -2.01 -13.64 2.89
CA GLU A 77 -2.57 -13.44 1.55
C GLU A 77 -3.31 -12.11 1.43
N ARG A 78 -4.03 -11.67 2.47
CA ARG A 78 -4.67 -10.36 2.45
C ARG A 78 -3.65 -9.21 2.39
N ILE A 79 -2.52 -9.35 3.08
CA ILE A 79 -1.42 -8.38 3.00
C ILE A 79 -0.85 -8.35 1.58
N ARG A 80 -0.64 -9.52 0.95
CA ARG A 80 -0.18 -9.63 -0.44
C ARG A 80 -1.19 -9.05 -1.43
N GLU A 81 -2.49 -9.24 -1.23
CA GLU A 81 -3.54 -8.61 -2.04
C GLU A 81 -3.49 -7.08 -1.98
N ILE A 82 -3.28 -6.51 -0.79
CA ILE A 82 -3.10 -5.06 -0.62
C ILE A 82 -1.86 -4.59 -1.39
N ALA A 83 -0.73 -5.29 -1.27
CA ALA A 83 0.49 -4.98 -2.00
C ALA A 83 0.30 -5.04 -3.51
N ARG A 84 -0.32 -6.10 -4.03
CA ARG A 84 -0.63 -6.24 -5.47
C ARG A 84 -1.56 -5.14 -5.97
N THR A 85 -2.54 -4.72 -5.16
CA THR A 85 -3.45 -3.62 -5.51
C THR A 85 -2.69 -2.30 -5.63
N LEU A 86 -1.80 -2.00 -4.68
CA LEU A 86 -0.96 -0.80 -4.71
C LEU A 86 0.01 -0.81 -5.89
N ASP A 87 0.62 -1.96 -6.18
CA ASP A 87 1.54 -2.14 -7.31
C ASP A 87 0.85 -1.92 -8.66
N ALA A 88 -0.35 -2.47 -8.84
CA ALA A 88 -1.15 -2.27 -10.04
C ALA A 88 -1.55 -0.80 -10.27
N HIS A 89 -1.52 0.02 -9.22
CA HIS A 89 -1.77 1.47 -9.27
C HIS A 89 -0.49 2.30 -9.13
N TYR A 90 0.69 1.67 -9.23
CA TYR A 90 2.01 2.32 -9.20
C TYR A 90 2.37 3.04 -7.89
N TYR A 91 1.77 2.62 -6.76
CA TYR A 91 2.10 3.16 -5.43
C TYR A 91 3.34 2.52 -4.81
N LEU A 92 3.73 1.32 -5.23
CA LEU A 92 4.91 0.65 -4.70
C LEU A 92 6.17 0.99 -5.49
N ALA A 93 7.33 0.98 -4.83
CA ALA A 93 8.64 1.18 -5.44
C ALA A 93 9.12 -0.11 -6.14
N THR A 94 8.38 -0.56 -7.15
CA THR A 94 8.64 -1.79 -7.91
C THR A 94 9.08 -1.48 -9.34
N GLU A 95 9.53 -2.50 -10.07
CA GLU A 95 9.83 -2.38 -11.51
C GLU A 95 8.62 -1.86 -12.32
N ASN A 96 7.39 -2.22 -11.92
CA ASN A 96 6.17 -1.76 -12.57
C ASN A 96 6.00 -0.24 -12.47
N TYR A 97 6.25 0.33 -11.28
CA TYR A 97 6.29 1.78 -11.10
C TYR A 97 7.39 2.42 -11.95
N HIS A 98 8.62 1.90 -11.92
CA HIS A 98 9.73 2.49 -12.66
C HIS A 98 9.46 2.53 -14.17
N ALA A 99 8.95 1.43 -14.74
CA ALA A 99 8.59 1.38 -16.15
C ALA A 99 7.47 2.37 -16.50
N HIS A 100 6.47 2.55 -15.63
CA HIS A 100 5.40 3.53 -15.85
C HIS A 100 5.89 4.97 -15.71
N ALA A 101 6.71 5.27 -14.70
CA ALA A 101 7.25 6.60 -14.45
C ALA A 101 8.11 7.09 -15.63
N GLU A 102 8.92 6.21 -16.23
CA GLU A 102 9.69 6.54 -17.44
C GLU A 102 8.76 6.95 -18.59
N GLN A 103 7.68 6.21 -18.84
CA GLN A 103 6.70 6.54 -19.88
C GLN A 103 5.99 7.88 -19.62
N VAL A 104 5.63 8.14 -18.36
CA VAL A 104 5.00 9.41 -17.97
C VAL A 104 5.97 10.56 -18.18
N MET A 105 7.24 10.42 -17.80
CA MET A 105 8.27 11.45 -17.99
C MET A 105 8.61 11.72 -19.46
N GLU A 106 8.63 10.70 -20.31
CA GLU A 106 8.86 10.85 -21.76
C GLU A 106 7.68 11.50 -22.50
N ALA A 107 6.48 11.50 -21.90
CA ALA A 107 5.28 12.11 -22.49
C ALA A 107 5.17 13.64 -22.27
N PHE A 108 6.09 14.24 -21.50
CA PHE A 108 6.17 15.68 -21.23
C PHE A 108 7.31 16.35 -22.00
#